data_AF-A0A1P8WF68-F1
#
_entry.id   AF-A0A1P8WF68-F1
#
_cell.length_a   1.000
_cell.length_b   1.000
_cell.length_c   1.000
_cell.angle_alpha   90.00
_cell.angle_beta   90.00
_cell.angle_gamma   90.00
#
_symmetry.space_group_name_H-M   'P 1'
#
loop_
_entity.id
_entity.type
_entity.pdbx_description
1 polymer ?
#
loop_
_entity_poly.entity_id
_entity_poly.type
_entity_poly.pdbx_seq_one_letter_code
_entity_poly.pdbx_strand_id
1 'polypeptide(L)'
;MCLNEMTPVEQMRDPEATRQTLIGAIADLNPDSAQWWQYNVSHRQFLLRLFHSPTSDWLMIATFSVQHLCGTPHWNQPELQFTIEPDPRCADESRWVVTDANAGFEMTCRNLYWGRNVGRSDESGWFSCNAAPGDRSADF
;
A
#
# COMPACT_ATOMS: atom_id res chain seq x y z
N MET A 1 -6.00 25.61 -14.74
CA MET A 1 -4.77 24.80 -14.83
C MET A 1 -5.14 23.47 -14.22
N CYS A 2 -5.49 22.48 -15.05
CA CYS A 2 -5.80 21.13 -14.55
C CYS A 2 -4.45 20.51 -14.19
N LEU A 3 -4.26 20.15 -12.92
CA LEU A 3 -3.12 19.35 -12.51
C LEU A 3 -3.25 18.03 -13.28
N ASN A 4 -2.27 17.72 -14.13
CA ASN A 4 -2.15 16.39 -14.72
C ASN A 4 -1.93 15.44 -13.54
N GLU A 5 -2.98 14.76 -13.11
CA GLU A 5 -2.89 13.71 -12.10
C GLU A 5 -2.02 12.59 -12.68
N MET A 6 -0.81 12.43 -12.14
CA MET A 6 0.09 11.35 -12.52
C MET A 6 -0.63 10.02 -12.34
N THR A 7 -0.53 9.14 -13.34
CA THR A 7 -1.10 7.81 -13.20
C THR A 7 -0.37 7.06 -12.08
N PRO A 8 -1.01 6.09 -11.43
CA PRO A 8 -0.34 5.43 -10.32
C PRO A 8 0.90 4.60 -10.67
N VAL A 9 0.99 4.11 -11.91
CA VAL A 9 2.20 3.48 -12.44
C VAL A 9 3.33 4.50 -12.56
N GLU A 10 3.03 5.76 -12.83
CA GLU A 10 4.00 6.86 -12.84
C GLU A 10 4.38 7.30 -11.43
N GLN A 11 3.45 7.29 -10.47
CA GLN A 11 3.76 7.49 -9.05
C GLN A 11 4.72 6.42 -8.53
N MET A 12 4.56 5.17 -8.98
CA MET A 12 5.48 4.07 -8.67
C MET A 12 6.88 4.21 -9.29
N ARG A 13 7.09 5.11 -10.26
CA ARG A 13 8.44 5.43 -10.76
C ARG A 13 9.22 6.30 -9.77
N ASP A 14 8.52 6.95 -8.84
CA ASP A 14 9.10 7.72 -7.76
C ASP A 14 8.65 7.14 -6.40
N PRO A 15 9.43 6.17 -5.86
CA PRO A 15 9.17 5.59 -4.55
C PRO A 15 9.06 6.65 -3.44
N GLU A 16 9.82 7.75 -3.51
CA GLU A 16 9.79 8.76 -2.47
C GLU A 16 8.50 9.59 -2.53
N ALA A 17 8.06 9.99 -3.72
CA ALA A 17 6.77 10.67 -3.89
C ALA A 17 5.60 9.81 -3.41
N THR A 18 5.65 8.50 -3.70
CA THR A 18 4.67 7.52 -3.21
C THR A 18 4.68 7.46 -1.68
N ARG A 19 5.86 7.40 -1.06
CA ARG A 19 6.03 7.36 0.39
C ARG A 19 5.41 8.59 1.06
N GLN A 20 5.72 9.78 0.57
CA GLN A 20 5.22 11.04 1.12
C GLN A 20 3.69 11.14 1.00
N THR A 21 3.13 10.75 -0.15
CA THR A 21 1.68 10.78 -0.37
C THR A 21 0.94 9.79 0.54
N LEU A 22 1.50 8.58 0.73
CA LEU A 22 0.95 7.59 1.64
C LEU A 22 0.98 8.07 3.10
N ILE A 23 2.09 8.65 3.56
CA ILE A 23 2.20 9.22 4.91
C ILE A 23 1.13 10.30 5.12
N GLY A 24 0.97 11.20 4.15
CA GLY A 24 -0.09 12.22 4.19
C GLY A 24 -1.50 11.60 4.26
N ALA A 25 -1.78 10.59 3.42
CA ALA A 25 -3.07 9.93 3.41
C ALA A 25 -3.39 9.17 4.72
N ILE A 26 -2.39 8.60 5.37
CA ILE A 26 -2.52 7.97 6.70
C ILE A 26 -2.81 9.03 7.76
N ALA A 27 -2.08 10.14 7.75
CA ALA A 27 -2.31 11.25 8.68
C ALA A 27 -3.72 11.85 8.50
N ASP A 28 -4.19 12.01 7.26
CA ASP A 28 -5.54 12.50 6.95
C ASP A 28 -6.63 11.54 7.44
N LEU A 29 -6.44 10.22 7.25
CA LEU A 29 -7.37 9.20 7.75
C LEU A 29 -7.40 9.16 9.28
N ASN A 30 -6.26 9.44 9.94
CA ASN A 30 -6.06 9.29 11.37
C ASN A 30 -6.58 7.93 11.90
N PRO A 31 -6.08 6.80 11.36
CA PRO A 31 -6.63 5.48 11.63
C PRO A 31 -6.54 5.13 13.11
N ASP A 32 -7.62 4.58 13.66
CA ASP A 32 -7.64 4.05 15.03
C ASP A 32 -7.26 2.57 15.08
N SER A 33 -7.28 1.89 13.93
CA SER A 33 -7.15 0.45 13.81
C SER A 33 -6.46 0.03 12.52
N ALA A 34 -5.77 -1.11 12.58
CA ALA A 34 -5.14 -1.77 11.45
C ALA A 34 -5.44 -3.28 11.47
N GLN A 35 -5.65 -3.86 10.29
CA GLN A 35 -6.01 -5.27 10.13
C GLN A 35 -5.40 -5.88 8.88
N TRP A 36 -4.87 -7.09 9.01
CA TRP A 36 -4.57 -7.96 7.88
C TRP A 36 -5.86 -8.33 7.17
N TRP A 37 -6.06 -7.76 5.99
CA TRP A 37 -7.27 -7.97 5.22
C TRP A 37 -7.20 -9.25 4.40
N GLN A 38 -6.04 -9.49 3.77
CA GLN A 38 -5.81 -10.68 2.96
C GLN A 38 -4.32 -11.03 2.92
N TYR A 39 -4.01 -12.33 2.96
CA TYR A 39 -2.68 -12.85 2.70
C TYR A 39 -2.76 -14.08 1.79
N ASN A 40 -1.99 -14.11 0.72
CA ASN A 40 -1.85 -15.25 -0.18
C ASN A 40 -0.37 -15.62 -0.33
N VAL A 41 0.01 -16.74 0.27
CA VAL A 41 1.40 -17.24 0.25
C VAL A 41 1.86 -17.57 -1.17
N SER A 42 1.02 -18.25 -1.95
CA SER A 42 1.36 -18.72 -3.31
C SER A 42 1.64 -17.56 -4.26
N HIS A 43 0.95 -16.43 -4.08
CA HIS A 43 1.11 -15.23 -4.90
C HIS A 43 1.92 -14.13 -4.21
N ARG A 44 2.48 -14.39 -3.02
CA ARG A 44 3.20 -13.39 -2.20
C ARG A 44 2.44 -12.07 -2.08
N GLN A 45 1.13 -12.16 -1.91
CA GLN A 45 0.23 -11.02 -1.86
C GLN A 45 -0.18 -10.74 -0.43
N PHE A 46 -0.18 -9.48 -0.04
CA PHE A 46 -0.67 -9.04 1.26
C PHE A 46 -1.40 -7.72 1.16
N LEU A 47 -2.51 -7.61 1.88
CA LEU A 47 -3.33 -6.42 2.02
C LEU A 47 -3.46 -6.06 3.50
N LEU A 48 -3.01 -4.86 3.85
CA LEU A 48 -3.19 -4.23 5.15
C LEU A 48 -4.26 -3.15 5.04
N ARG A 49 -5.29 -3.25 5.86
CA ARG A 49 -6.35 -2.24 5.93
C ARG A 49 -6.15 -1.39 7.18
N LEU A 50 -6.08 -0.08 6.99
CA LEU A 50 -6.20 0.93 8.02
C LEU A 50 -7.60 1.50 7.96
N PHE A 51 -8.20 1.78 9.11
CA PHE A 51 -9.55 2.34 9.15
C PHE A 51 -9.74 3.22 10.39
N HIS A 52 -10.74 4.10 10.30
CA HIS A 52 -11.16 4.96 11.39
C HIS A 52 -12.64 4.69 11.70
N SER A 53 -12.93 4.27 12.92
CA SER A 53 -14.31 4.14 13.40
C SER A 53 -14.80 5.49 13.94
N PRO A 54 -16.02 5.95 13.61
CA PRO A 54 -17.12 5.22 12.96
C PRO A 54 -17.32 5.53 11.47
N THR A 55 -16.44 6.31 10.83
CA THR A 55 -16.72 6.91 9.51
C THR A 55 -16.74 5.89 8.35
N SER A 56 -16.34 4.64 8.61
CA SER A 56 -16.16 3.58 7.60
C SER A 56 -15.10 3.92 6.54
N ASP A 57 -14.36 5.01 6.74
CA ASP A 57 -13.23 5.38 5.90
C ASP A 57 -12.11 4.37 6.11
N TRP A 58 -11.42 4.06 5.02
CA TRP A 58 -10.33 3.11 5.06
C TRP A 58 -9.25 3.48 4.05
N LEU A 59 -8.03 3.05 4.38
CA LEU A 59 -6.89 3.04 3.49
C LEU A 59 -6.37 1.61 3.42
N MET A 60 -6.18 1.11 2.21
CA MET A 60 -5.61 -0.21 1.95
C MET A 60 -4.18 -0.02 1.48
N ILE A 61 -3.24 -0.74 2.07
CA ILE A 61 -1.87 -0.92 1.57
C ILE A 61 -1.81 -2.33 1.02
N ALA A 62 -1.39 -2.47 -0.24
CA ALA A 62 -1.32 -3.75 -0.92
C ALA A 62 0.08 -3.98 -1.49
N THR A 63 0.49 -5.24 -1.53
CA THR A 63 1.70 -5.66 -2.22
C THR A 63 1.48 -7.04 -2.85
N PHE A 64 2.15 -7.28 -3.98
CA PHE A 64 2.19 -8.56 -4.69
C PHE A 64 3.62 -9.13 -4.72
N SER A 65 4.47 -8.69 -3.80
CA SER A 65 5.86 -9.11 -3.71
C SER A 65 6.36 -9.20 -2.26
N VAL A 66 5.50 -9.68 -1.35
CA VAL A 66 5.88 -9.89 0.05
C VAL A 66 7.09 -10.82 0.12
N GLN A 67 8.17 -10.33 0.72
CA GLN A 67 9.38 -11.09 0.99
C GLN A 67 9.46 -11.51 2.45
N HIS A 68 8.94 -10.67 3.35
CA HIS A 68 8.86 -10.90 4.80
C HIS A 68 7.56 -10.27 5.31
N LEU A 69 6.92 -10.94 6.27
CA LEU A 69 5.73 -10.47 6.96
C LEU A 69 5.71 -11.08 8.37
N CYS A 70 5.62 -10.24 9.40
CA CYS A 70 5.38 -10.66 10.77
C CYS A 70 4.58 -9.61 11.55
N GLY A 71 4.12 -9.99 12.74
CA GLY A 71 3.32 -9.13 13.63
C GLY A 71 1.91 -9.66 13.87
N THR A 72 1.13 -8.88 14.61
CA THR A 72 -0.26 -9.23 14.92
C THR A 72 -1.18 -8.99 13.72
N PRO A 73 -2.17 -9.86 13.45
CA PRO A 73 -3.15 -9.64 12.38
C PRO A 73 -4.06 -8.44 12.59
N HIS A 74 -4.14 -7.92 13.81
CA HIS A 74 -4.95 -6.76 14.16
C HIS A 74 -4.32 -5.99 15.32
N TRP A 75 -4.31 -4.65 15.24
CA TRP A 75 -3.86 -3.77 16.31
C TRP A 75 -4.55 -2.41 16.26
N ASN A 76 -4.50 -1.71 17.39
CA ASN A 76 -5.07 -0.38 17.55
C ASN A 76 -3.95 0.66 17.50
N GLN A 77 -4.31 1.90 17.17
CA GLN A 77 -3.40 3.06 17.12
C GLN A 77 -2.16 2.78 16.27
N PRO A 78 -2.33 2.44 14.98
CA PRO A 78 -1.20 2.13 14.11
C PRO A 78 -0.24 3.33 13.96
N GLU A 79 1.04 3.07 14.17
CA GLU A 79 2.14 4.03 14.01
C GLU A 79 3.11 3.54 12.93
N LEU A 80 2.58 3.42 11.71
CA LEU A 80 3.32 2.88 10.57
C LEU A 80 4.48 3.79 10.14
N GLN A 81 5.64 3.18 9.96
CA GLN A 81 6.82 3.79 9.35
C GLN A 81 7.13 3.13 8.01
N PHE A 82 7.55 3.94 7.04
CA PHE A 82 7.87 3.51 5.69
C PHE A 82 9.30 3.91 5.37
N THR A 83 10.16 2.94 5.13
CA THR A 83 11.53 3.16 4.64
C THR A 83 11.73 2.47 3.28
N ILE A 84 12.63 3.04 2.50
CA ILE A 84 13.06 2.48 1.21
C ILE A 84 14.54 2.16 1.38
N GLU A 85 14.88 0.89 1.21
CA GLU A 85 16.23 0.36 1.44
C GLU A 85 16.74 -0.34 0.18
N PRO A 86 18.06 -0.45 -0.04
CA PRO A 86 18.61 -1.35 -1.05
C PRO A 86 18.16 -2.81 -0.83
N ASP A 87 17.80 -3.53 -1.89
CA ASP A 87 17.51 -4.97 -1.79
C ASP A 87 18.83 -5.74 -1.63
N PRO A 88 19.05 -6.48 -0.52
CA PRO A 88 20.30 -7.22 -0.31
C PRO A 88 20.52 -8.35 -1.33
N ARG A 89 19.48 -8.73 -2.08
CA ARG A 89 19.56 -9.75 -3.13
C ARG A 89 19.88 -9.17 -4.51
N CYS A 90 19.72 -7.86 -4.70
CA CYS A 90 19.93 -7.19 -5.98
C CYS A 90 20.37 -5.74 -5.74
N ALA A 91 21.65 -5.43 -5.97
CA ALA A 91 22.26 -4.15 -5.63
C ALA A 91 21.64 -2.93 -6.35
N ASP A 92 21.00 -3.16 -7.49
CA ASP A 92 20.37 -2.11 -8.31
C ASP A 92 18.86 -1.96 -8.02
N GLU A 93 18.31 -2.73 -7.08
CA GLU A 93 16.91 -2.68 -6.69
C GLU A 93 16.75 -2.09 -5.29
N SER A 94 15.60 -1.45 -5.05
CA SER A 94 15.16 -1.04 -3.72
C SER A 94 13.96 -1.87 -3.27
N ARG A 95 13.79 -1.97 -1.96
CA ARG A 95 12.64 -2.59 -1.32
C ARG A 95 12.01 -1.61 -0.33
N TRP A 96 10.72 -1.77 -0.14
CA TRP A 96 9.97 -1.14 0.92
C TRP A 96 10.11 -1.96 2.20
N VAL A 97 10.29 -1.26 3.30
CA VAL A 97 10.19 -1.81 4.65
C VAL A 97 9.12 -0.99 5.37
N VAL A 98 8.06 -1.69 5.79
CA VAL A 98 6.93 -1.12 6.50
C VAL A 98 6.91 -1.71 7.90
N THR A 99 6.99 -0.85 8.91
CA THR A 99 7.08 -1.29 10.31
C THR A 99 6.05 -0.57 11.18
N ASP A 100 5.62 -1.24 12.23
CA ASP A 100 4.95 -0.63 13.38
C ASP A 100 5.54 -1.27 14.63
N ALA A 101 6.43 -0.53 15.31
CA ALA A 101 7.18 -1.05 16.44
C ALA A 101 6.29 -1.40 17.63
N ASN A 102 5.19 -0.67 17.84
CA ASN A 102 4.27 -0.90 18.94
C ASN A 102 3.48 -2.20 18.73
N ALA A 103 3.13 -2.50 17.48
CA ALA A 103 2.43 -3.72 17.11
C ALA A 103 3.36 -4.93 16.87
N GLY A 104 4.68 -4.72 16.85
CA GLY A 104 5.65 -5.72 16.40
C GLY A 104 5.41 -6.15 14.95
N PHE A 105 4.87 -5.26 14.12
CA PHE A 105 4.58 -5.52 12.71
C PHE A 105 5.76 -5.13 11.84
N GLU A 106 6.11 -6.01 10.90
CA GLU A 106 7.11 -5.75 9.88
C GLU A 106 6.70 -6.43 8.57
N MET A 107 6.80 -5.69 7.48
CA MET A 107 6.63 -6.19 6.12
C MET A 107 7.74 -5.66 5.24
N THR A 108 8.35 -6.53 4.43
CA THR A 108 9.26 -6.11 3.36
C THR A 108 8.72 -6.55 2.00
N CYS A 109 8.73 -5.65 1.02
CA CYS A 109 8.25 -5.94 -0.34
C CYS A 109 8.95 -5.09 -1.40
N ARG A 110 8.89 -5.49 -2.68
CA ARG A 110 9.49 -4.73 -3.79
C ARG A 110 8.57 -3.66 -4.35
N ASN A 111 7.28 -3.96 -4.39
CA ASN A 111 6.23 -3.05 -4.81
C ASN A 111 5.27 -2.79 -3.64
N LEU A 112 4.81 -1.54 -3.56
CA LEU A 112 3.83 -1.11 -2.58
C LEU A 112 2.79 -0.26 -3.29
N TYR A 113 1.53 -0.64 -3.13
CA TYR A 113 0.36 0.03 -3.67
C TYR A 113 -0.50 0.48 -2.51
N TRP A 114 -1.31 1.50 -2.74
CA TRP A 114 -2.32 1.88 -1.76
C TRP A 114 -3.55 2.47 -2.43
N GLY A 115 -4.67 2.43 -1.73
CA GLY A 115 -5.93 3.03 -2.15
C GLY A 115 -6.75 3.41 -0.92
N ARG A 116 -7.75 4.28 -1.08
CA ARG A 116 -8.60 4.72 0.03
C ARG A 116 -10.04 4.87 -0.40
N ASN A 117 -10.96 4.69 0.54
CA ASN A 117 -12.34 5.13 0.41
C ASN A 117 -12.50 6.41 1.23
N VAL A 118 -13.01 7.47 0.60
CA VAL A 118 -13.27 8.76 1.27
C VAL A 118 -14.73 9.12 1.02
N GLY A 119 -15.60 8.86 2.00
CA GLY A 119 -17.00 9.28 1.95
C GLY A 119 -17.87 8.57 0.89
N ARG A 120 -19.19 8.76 1.03
CA ARG A 120 -20.26 8.12 0.22
C ARG A 120 -20.35 8.63 -1.23
N SER A 121 -19.24 8.97 -1.89
CA SER A 121 -19.24 9.16 -3.33
C SER A 121 -18.90 7.83 -4.00
N ASP A 122 -19.57 7.56 -5.09
CA ASP A 122 -19.46 6.36 -5.91
C ASP A 122 -18.06 6.22 -6.58
N GLU A 123 -17.16 7.15 -6.27
CA GLU A 123 -15.74 7.15 -6.60
C GLU A 123 -14.99 6.29 -5.60
N SER A 124 -15.30 5.00 -5.64
CA SER A 124 -14.34 4.03 -5.17
C SER A 124 -13.10 4.18 -6.04
N GLY A 125 -12.08 4.89 -5.55
CA GLY A 125 -10.73 4.89 -6.09
C GLY A 125 -10.10 3.52 -5.93
N TRP A 126 -10.75 2.49 -6.51
CA TRP A 126 -10.16 1.19 -6.72
C TRP A 126 -9.04 1.38 -7.72
N PHE A 127 -7.83 1.10 -7.27
CA PHE A 127 -6.83 0.58 -8.18
C PHE A 127 -7.33 -0.76 -8.70
N SER A 128 -7.93 -0.71 -9.89
CA SER A 128 -8.10 -1.88 -10.74
C SER A 128 -6.73 -2.57 -10.89
N CYS A 129 -6.61 -3.74 -10.28
CA CYS A 129 -5.47 -4.64 -10.45
C CYS A 129 -5.49 -5.34 -11.83
N ASN A 130 -6.27 -4.85 -12.81
CA ASN A 130 -6.22 -5.33 -14.20
C ASN A 130 -5.23 -4.56 -15.09
N ALA A 131 -4.41 -3.67 -14.52
CA ALA A 131 -3.21 -3.18 -15.19
C ALA A 131 -1.97 -3.89 -14.63
N ALA A 132 -1.99 -5.22 -14.61
CA ALA A 132 -0.74 -5.96 -14.66
C ALA A 132 0.01 -5.54 -15.95
N PRO A 133 1.31 -5.25 -15.91
CA PRO A 133 2.04 -4.90 -17.12
C PRO A 133 2.07 -6.14 -18.04
N GLY A 134 1.23 -6.11 -19.08
CA GLY A 134 1.18 -7.11 -20.14
C GLY A 134 -0.20 -7.70 -20.40
N ASP A 135 -1.13 -6.91 -20.94
CA ASP A 135 -2.11 -7.47 -21.89
C ASP A 135 -2.20 -6.57 -23.13
N ARG A 136 -1.12 -6.60 -23.91
CA ARG A 136 -1.21 -6.39 -25.35
C ARG A 136 -1.56 -7.75 -25.98
N SER A 137 -2.82 -8.16 -25.87
CA SER A 137 -3.38 -9.16 -26.78
C SER A 137 -4.90 -9.06 -26.86
N ALA A 138 -5.37 -8.08 -27.63
CA ALA A 138 -6.44 -8.31 -28.60
C ALA A 138 -6.55 -7.07 -29.49
N ASP A 139 -5.82 -7.11 -30.60
CA ASP A 139 -6.28 -6.48 -31.83
C ASP A 139 -7.69 -7.02 -32.14
N PHE A 140 -8.69 -6.14 -32.17
CA PHE A 140 -9.84 -6.16 -33.10
C PHE A 140 -10.43 -4.75 -33.20
#